data_AF-A0A357CRM6-F1
#
_entry.id   AF-A0A357CRM6-F1
#
_cell.length_a   1.000
_cell.length_b   1.000
_cell.length_c   1.000
_cell.angle_alpha   90.00
_cell.angle_beta   90.00
_cell.angle_gamma   90.00
#
_symmetry.space_group_name_H-M   'P 1'
#
loop_
_entity.id
_entity.type
_entity.pdbx_description
1 polymer ?
#
loop_
_entity_poly.entity_id
_entity_poly.type
_entity_poly.pdbx_seq_one_letter_code
_entity_poly.pdbx_strand_id
1 'polypeptide(L)'
;MVFIFAFSMLLLLSPLTGAEKEINGNTLLKVVHTTEKGKLSYNLIISGDFTYRAFLLEQPERLVIDLTGVDLAASLSTAGLADGPIKGVRVSRFEQNIVRVVFDLEYLIGYKLERSSGAPGGLRLEFNTILKDVGFRSASVAPEIYVDTTGPVQYKTDFLMNPHRLIIDVWDVTLTSPALTIPGNDDWVKTIRVSQFDPQTIRLVLDIKEPRNCVVTVDESNPGRLLIKTIPEVVAASWTQTADGGQLVIKGTGTLAGEPFYDPKTGKLYITIPHTKLSTELEAAAAGEVFQLTAKSPSAVQVELAIPQGCQYLVRWTQDRKELTVQVQNAPLFGMVVLLDPGHGGADSGAISSRGLREKDLNLAVAVRLKHKLEALGAEVLLTREDDRYLWLYDRVAIANRVGGAVFLSIHANNHGNRQIHGLEVWHHPEREGSAALASALSTAVLARTNQYFRGIMSSKHLVLPREAEMPTVIFEMGFISNQEEEKLLRTEDFQDKIAEGLSQGLLTYLENSSS
;
A
#
# COMPACT_ATOMS: atom_id res chain seq x y z
N MET A 1 73.33 58.13 11.36
CA MET A 1 72.66 58.80 12.50
C MET A 1 71.73 57.76 13.10
N VAL A 2 71.98 57.17 14.28
CA VAL A 2 72.23 57.71 15.66
C VAL A 2 71.08 58.65 16.09
N PHE A 3 70.41 58.59 17.26
CA PHE A 3 70.59 57.95 18.59
C PHE A 3 69.41 56.98 18.94
N ILE A 4 69.29 56.16 20.02
CA ILE A 4 69.83 56.07 21.42
C ILE A 4 69.08 57.03 22.41
N PHE A 5 68.60 56.67 23.62
CA PHE A 5 68.67 55.45 24.48
C PHE A 5 67.33 55.19 25.26
N ALA A 6 67.35 54.50 26.42
CA ALA A 6 66.19 54.14 27.28
C ALA A 6 66.46 54.29 28.80
N PHE A 7 65.44 54.23 29.68
CA PHE A 7 65.54 53.79 31.10
C PHE A 7 64.17 53.47 31.76
N SER A 8 64.17 52.89 32.98
CA SER A 8 62.97 52.46 33.76
C SER A 8 63.10 52.73 35.28
N MET A 9 62.01 52.59 36.05
CA MET A 9 62.07 52.44 37.52
C MET A 9 60.92 51.58 38.08
N LEU A 10 61.12 51.01 39.27
CA LEU A 10 60.31 49.97 39.93
C LEU A 10 59.66 50.51 41.22
N LEU A 11 58.52 49.95 41.63
CA LEU A 11 58.09 49.94 43.04
C LEU A 11 57.23 48.70 43.35
N LEU A 12 57.44 48.12 44.54
CA LEU A 12 56.75 46.95 45.09
C LEU A 12 55.90 47.35 46.30
N LEU A 13 54.74 46.72 46.49
CA LEU A 13 54.03 46.67 47.78
C LEU A 13 53.05 45.50 47.82
N SER A 14 52.92 44.88 49.00
CA SER A 14 52.06 43.71 49.30
C SER A 14 51.67 43.75 50.78
N PRO A 15 50.69 42.96 51.23
CA PRO A 15 49.35 42.74 50.68
C PRO A 15 48.26 43.13 51.72
N LEU A 16 46.96 43.03 51.41
CA LEU A 16 45.96 42.72 52.44
C LEU A 16 44.67 42.12 51.86
N THR A 17 44.23 41.07 52.53
CA THR A 17 43.15 40.12 52.22
C THR A 17 41.79 40.71 51.83
N GLY A 18 41.26 40.25 50.70
CA GLY A 18 39.82 40.24 50.38
C GLY A 18 39.48 38.95 49.64
N ALA A 19 39.20 37.87 50.39
CA ALA A 19 39.04 36.54 49.81
C ALA A 19 37.61 36.31 49.30
N GLU A 20 37.37 36.62 48.02
CA GLU A 20 36.26 35.99 47.30
C GLU A 20 36.50 34.48 47.24
N LYS A 21 35.60 33.72 47.87
CA LYS A 21 35.71 32.27 47.95
C LYS A 21 35.04 31.66 46.72
N GLU A 22 35.84 31.20 45.76
CA GLU A 22 35.35 30.54 44.55
C GLU A 22 34.31 29.46 44.88
N ILE A 23 33.09 29.64 44.37
CA ILE A 23 32.05 28.61 44.42
C ILE A 23 32.27 27.68 43.22
N ASN A 24 33.25 26.78 43.36
CA ASN A 24 33.41 25.62 42.48
C ASN A 24 32.28 24.61 42.78
N GLY A 25 31.07 24.96 42.39
CA GLY A 25 29.83 24.19 42.60
C GLY A 25 29.00 24.12 41.32
N ASN A 26 28.33 22.99 41.11
CA ASN A 26 27.46 22.84 39.96
C ASN A 26 26.25 23.78 40.09
N THR A 27 25.75 24.30 38.96
CA THR A 27 24.79 25.41 38.95
C THR A 27 23.60 25.08 38.06
N LEU A 28 22.38 25.37 38.51
CA LEU A 28 21.19 25.33 37.65
C LEU A 28 21.21 26.56 36.72
N LEU A 29 21.61 26.34 35.48
CA LEU A 29 21.86 27.39 34.49
C LEU A 29 20.57 27.92 33.86
N LYS A 30 19.61 27.01 33.58
CA LYS A 30 18.37 27.35 32.89
C LYS A 30 17.27 26.32 33.18
N VAL A 31 16.02 26.77 33.20
CA VAL A 31 14.86 25.89 32.99
C VAL A 31 14.20 26.32 31.68
N VAL A 32 13.88 25.36 30.81
CA VAL A 32 13.07 25.57 29.59
C VAL A 32 11.94 24.58 29.56
N HIS A 33 10.82 24.94 28.92
CA HIS A 33 9.72 24.01 28.65
C HIS A 33 9.57 23.79 27.14
N THR A 34 9.05 22.61 26.78
CA THR A 34 8.68 22.25 25.41
C THR A 34 7.42 21.39 25.46
N THR A 35 6.38 21.80 24.75
CA THR A 35 5.17 20.99 24.52
C THR A 35 5.19 20.46 23.09
N GLU A 36 5.53 19.18 22.92
CA GLU A 36 5.53 18.52 21.60
C GLU A 36 4.36 17.53 21.53
N LYS A 37 3.53 17.66 20.48
CA LYS A 37 2.37 16.78 20.24
C LYS A 37 1.39 16.65 21.43
N GLY A 38 1.37 17.62 22.36
CA GLY A 38 0.53 17.59 23.55
C GLY A 38 1.14 16.89 24.79
N LYS A 39 2.39 16.42 24.72
CA LYS A 39 3.20 16.10 25.90
C LYS A 39 4.01 17.32 26.33
N LEU A 40 3.78 17.79 27.55
CA LEU A 40 4.51 18.89 28.18
C LEU A 40 5.76 18.38 28.90
N SER A 41 6.91 18.98 28.61
CA SER A 41 8.19 18.65 29.24
C SER A 41 8.94 19.90 29.69
N TYR A 42 9.77 19.76 30.73
CA TYR A 42 10.70 20.77 31.21
C TYR A 42 12.11 20.19 31.28
N ASN A 43 13.10 20.94 30.81
CA ASN A 43 14.50 20.56 30.89
C ASN A 43 15.23 21.53 31.83
N LEU A 44 15.72 20.99 32.94
CA LEU A 44 16.51 21.70 33.95
C LEU A 44 17.99 21.49 33.59
N ILE A 45 18.63 22.52 33.04
CA ILE A 45 20.00 22.47 32.51
C ILE A 45 20.99 22.81 33.62
N ILE A 46 21.89 21.88 33.95
CA ILE A 46 22.76 21.94 35.14
C ILE A 46 24.22 21.79 34.69
N SER A 47 25.13 22.62 35.23
CA SER A 47 26.52 22.70 34.72
C SER A 47 27.40 21.45 34.99
N GLY A 48 26.93 20.51 35.80
CA GLY A 48 27.66 19.28 36.17
C GLY A 48 26.81 18.36 37.05
N ASP A 49 27.46 17.46 37.79
CA ASP A 49 26.79 16.40 38.56
C ASP A 49 25.91 16.90 39.72
N PHE A 50 24.83 16.15 39.98
CA PHE A 50 23.86 16.45 41.03
C PHE A 50 23.18 15.16 41.52
N THR A 51 22.65 15.17 42.75
CA THR A 51 21.61 14.23 43.17
C THR A 51 20.26 14.95 43.22
N TYR A 52 19.15 14.21 43.12
CA TYR A 52 17.83 14.82 43.18
C TYR A 52 16.85 13.99 43.99
N ARG A 53 15.84 14.66 44.55
CA ARG A 53 14.64 14.04 45.13
C ARG A 53 13.43 14.77 44.58
N ALA A 54 12.42 14.04 44.10
CA ALA A 54 11.16 14.60 43.67
C ALA A 54 9.99 14.03 44.49
N PHE A 55 8.98 14.86 44.74
CA PHE A 55 7.76 14.47 45.43
C PHE A 55 6.60 15.42 45.11
N LEU A 56 5.38 14.90 45.17
CA LEU A 56 4.17 15.71 45.11
C LEU A 56 3.83 16.26 46.51
N LEU A 57 3.16 17.40 46.55
CA LEU A 57 2.43 17.90 47.71
C LEU A 57 0.97 18.12 47.32
N GLU A 58 0.08 17.85 48.25
CA GLU A 58 -1.35 18.12 48.16
C GLU A 58 -1.66 19.42 48.94
N GLN A 59 -2.65 20.20 48.50
CA GLN A 59 -3.16 21.37 49.22
C GLN A 59 -2.11 22.47 49.57
N PRO A 60 -1.66 23.28 48.60
CA PRO A 60 -1.98 23.23 47.17
C PRO A 60 -1.08 22.28 46.40
N GLU A 61 -1.59 21.85 45.26
CA GLU A 61 -1.05 20.81 44.38
C GLU A 61 0.28 21.29 43.79
N ARG A 62 1.36 20.56 44.10
CA ARG A 62 2.72 20.91 43.66
C ARG A 62 3.53 19.68 43.29
N LEU A 63 4.40 19.82 42.31
CA LEU A 63 5.59 18.97 42.17
C LEU A 63 6.80 19.75 42.69
N VAL A 64 7.50 19.16 43.66
CA VAL A 64 8.74 19.68 44.22
C VAL A 64 9.90 18.80 43.76
N ILE A 65 10.95 19.42 43.24
CA ILE A 65 12.22 18.78 42.90
C ILE A 65 13.34 19.49 43.66
N ASP A 66 13.98 18.77 44.59
CA ASP A 66 15.19 19.19 45.27
C ASP A 66 16.41 18.70 44.48
N LEU A 67 17.30 19.63 44.12
CA LEU A 67 18.58 19.39 43.45
C LEU A 67 19.71 19.62 44.45
N THR A 68 20.38 18.55 44.87
CA THR A 68 21.45 18.58 45.87
C THR A 68 22.82 18.55 45.19
N GLY A 69 23.75 19.38 45.68
CA GLY A 69 25.03 19.64 45.01
C GLY A 69 24.96 20.76 43.97
N VAL A 70 23.88 21.56 44.00
CA VAL A 70 23.58 22.58 42.99
C VAL A 70 23.31 23.93 43.65
N ASP A 71 23.89 25.01 43.12
CA ASP A 71 23.58 26.40 43.46
C ASP A 71 22.81 27.11 42.32
N LEU A 72 22.32 28.33 42.59
CA LEU A 72 21.38 29.06 41.76
C LEU A 72 22.07 30.09 40.87
N ALA A 73 21.94 29.98 39.55
CA ALA A 73 22.45 31.01 38.63
C ALA A 73 21.74 32.36 38.86
N ALA A 74 22.50 33.44 39.04
CA ALA A 74 21.97 34.79 39.21
C ALA A 74 21.17 35.31 37.99
N SER A 75 21.32 34.67 36.84
CA SER A 75 20.59 34.94 35.59
C SER A 75 19.35 34.06 35.37
N LEU A 76 19.01 33.16 36.31
CA LEU A 76 17.88 32.25 36.14
C LEU A 76 16.54 33.00 36.22
N SER A 77 15.75 32.91 35.15
CA SER A 77 14.37 33.41 35.10
C SER A 77 13.37 32.26 35.03
N THR A 78 12.22 32.42 35.70
CA THR A 78 11.06 31.52 35.57
C THR A 78 9.87 32.17 34.84
N ALA A 79 10.05 33.38 34.30
CA ALA A 79 9.01 34.04 33.50
C ALA A 79 8.71 33.24 32.22
N GLY A 80 7.42 33.06 31.90
CA GLY A 80 7.00 32.28 30.73
C GLY A 80 7.18 30.76 30.88
N LEU A 81 7.32 30.22 32.10
CA LEU A 81 7.37 28.77 32.35
C LEU A 81 6.03 28.14 32.76
N ALA A 82 4.92 28.90 32.75
CA ALA A 82 3.58 28.35 32.93
C ALA A 82 3.04 27.86 31.57
N ASP A 83 2.69 26.58 31.47
CA ASP A 83 2.04 25.96 30.31
C ASP A 83 1.14 24.79 30.78
N GLY A 84 0.04 24.55 30.08
CA GLY A 84 -0.96 23.52 30.40
C GLY A 84 -1.33 23.46 31.90
N PRO A 85 -1.12 22.31 32.59
CA PRO A 85 -1.45 22.13 34.00
C PRO A 85 -0.56 22.91 34.98
N ILE A 86 0.43 23.68 34.51
CA ILE A 86 1.43 24.33 35.37
C ILE A 86 1.07 25.81 35.56
N LYS A 87 0.45 26.11 36.72
CA LYS A 87 0.07 27.47 37.13
C LYS A 87 1.27 28.40 37.31
N GLY A 88 2.45 27.85 37.57
CA GLY A 88 3.71 28.58 37.61
C GLY A 88 4.90 27.73 38.05
N VAL A 89 6.11 28.23 37.77
CA VAL A 89 7.37 27.61 38.20
C VAL A 89 8.14 28.59 39.07
N ARG A 90 8.61 28.12 40.22
CA ARG A 90 9.41 28.89 41.19
C ARG A 90 10.71 28.14 41.47
N VAL A 91 11.82 28.86 41.56
CA VAL A 91 13.12 28.30 41.91
C VAL A 91 13.72 29.12 43.04
N SER A 92 14.27 28.44 44.05
CA SER A 92 14.99 29.08 45.14
C SER A 92 16.09 28.17 45.69
N ARG A 93 17.14 28.77 46.25
CA ARG A 93 18.05 28.04 47.14
C ARG A 93 17.30 27.75 48.44
N PHE A 94 16.97 26.48 48.68
CA PHE A 94 16.21 26.03 49.85
C PHE A 94 17.13 25.82 51.06
N GLU A 95 18.29 25.21 50.84
CA GLU A 95 19.38 25.06 51.81
C GLU A 95 20.72 25.40 51.15
N GLN A 96 21.80 25.49 51.93
CA GLN A 96 23.13 25.94 51.46
C GLN A 96 23.69 25.14 50.26
N ASN A 97 23.23 23.90 50.05
CA ASN A 97 23.64 23.04 48.93
C ASN A 97 22.44 22.38 48.21
N ILE A 98 21.25 22.99 48.31
CA ILE A 98 20.01 22.48 47.69
C ILE A 98 19.26 23.62 46.98
N VAL A 99 19.14 23.52 45.66
CA VAL A 99 18.18 24.32 44.88
C VAL A 99 16.87 23.55 44.76
N ARG A 100 15.78 24.17 45.19
CA ARG A 100 14.42 23.64 45.04
C ARG A 100 13.73 24.27 43.84
N VAL A 101 13.23 23.43 42.94
CA VAL A 101 12.30 23.80 41.87
C VAL A 101 10.90 23.37 42.30
N VAL A 102 9.94 24.29 42.25
CA VAL A 102 8.53 24.02 42.56
C VAL A 102 7.69 24.36 41.34
N PHE A 103 6.91 23.38 40.88
CA PHE A 103 5.84 23.55 39.92
C PHE A 103 4.53 23.63 40.71
N ASP A 104 3.83 24.76 40.67
CA ASP A 104 2.48 24.88 41.20
C ASP A 104 1.50 24.33 40.15
N LEU A 105 0.81 23.24 40.46
CA LEU A 105 0.01 22.44 39.52
C LEU A 105 -1.47 22.78 39.62
N GLU A 106 -2.23 22.70 38.53
CA GLU A 106 -3.70 22.84 38.53
C GLU A 106 -4.37 21.68 39.30
N TYR A 107 -3.85 20.47 39.12
CA TYR A 107 -4.22 19.22 39.79
C TYR A 107 -2.97 18.34 39.92
N LEU A 108 -3.01 17.32 40.78
CA LEU A 108 -1.95 16.31 40.81
C LEU A 108 -1.87 15.60 39.45
N ILE A 109 -0.67 15.53 38.89
CA ILE A 109 -0.41 14.92 37.59
C ILE A 109 0.84 14.03 37.68
N GLY A 110 0.77 12.84 37.08
CA GLY A 110 1.90 11.92 37.00
C GLY A 110 3.03 12.50 36.13
N TYR A 111 4.26 12.04 36.37
CA TYR A 111 5.44 12.55 35.70
C TYR A 111 6.59 11.54 35.67
N LYS A 112 7.50 11.70 34.71
CA LYS A 112 8.78 11.02 34.59
C LYS A 112 9.94 11.98 34.85
N LEU A 113 11.06 11.45 35.34
CA LEU A 113 12.32 12.17 35.52
C LEU A 113 13.48 11.40 34.91
N GLU A 114 14.03 11.92 33.82
CA GLU A 114 15.14 11.34 33.07
C GLU A 114 16.38 12.24 33.19
N ARG A 115 17.55 11.65 33.48
CA ARG A 115 18.82 12.39 33.49
C ARG A 115 19.38 12.46 32.08
N SER A 116 19.62 13.67 31.57
CA SER A 116 20.40 13.85 30.35
C SER A 116 21.90 13.86 30.68
N SER A 117 22.65 12.87 30.18
CA SER A 117 24.10 12.79 30.33
C SER A 117 24.84 13.72 29.37
N GLY A 118 25.85 14.42 29.86
CA GLY A 118 26.64 15.40 29.11
C GLY A 118 27.19 16.51 30.00
N ALA A 119 27.86 17.49 29.40
CA ALA A 119 28.28 18.73 30.04
C ALA A 119 27.90 19.92 29.13
N PRO A 120 26.94 20.79 29.53
CA PRO A 120 26.10 20.68 30.72
C PRO A 120 25.24 19.40 30.72
N GLY A 121 24.97 18.88 31.91
CA GLY A 121 24.00 17.81 32.12
C GLY A 121 22.61 18.38 32.38
N GLY A 122 21.69 17.54 32.86
CA GLY A 122 20.37 18.03 33.24
C GLY A 122 19.38 16.97 33.67
N LEU A 123 18.19 17.45 33.98
CA LEU A 123 17.03 16.66 34.36
C LEU A 123 15.85 17.03 33.46
N ARG A 124 15.39 16.08 32.64
CA ARG A 124 14.15 16.16 31.88
C ARG A 124 13.00 15.69 32.77
N LEU A 125 12.06 16.59 33.02
CA LEU A 125 10.75 16.33 33.57
C LEU A 125 9.77 16.21 32.41
N GLU A 126 9.03 15.11 32.34
CA GLU A 126 7.93 14.95 31.38
C GLU A 126 6.65 14.66 32.15
N PHE A 127 5.60 15.43 31.89
CA PHE A 127 4.29 15.24 32.50
C PHE A 127 3.45 14.24 31.68
N ASN A 128 2.62 13.48 32.38
CA ASN A 128 1.64 12.59 31.75
C ASN A 128 0.69 13.39 30.84
N THR A 129 0.14 12.71 29.84
CA THR A 129 -1.10 13.15 29.19
C THR A 129 -2.28 13.00 30.17
N ILE A 130 -3.42 13.62 29.86
CA ILE A 130 -4.62 13.58 30.69
C ILE A 130 -5.74 12.89 29.90
N LEU A 131 -6.51 12.02 30.56
CA LEU A 131 -7.73 11.46 29.98
C LEU A 131 -8.79 12.57 29.86
N LYS A 132 -9.30 12.79 28.64
CA LYS A 132 -10.38 13.75 28.36
C LYS A 132 -11.75 13.09 28.45
N ASP A 133 -11.93 11.97 27.77
CA ASP A 133 -13.23 11.32 27.58
C ASP A 133 -13.08 9.83 27.21
N VAL A 134 -14.11 9.04 27.52
CA VAL A 134 -14.25 7.63 27.13
C VAL A 134 -15.73 7.36 26.86
N GLY A 135 -16.05 6.81 25.70
CA GLY A 135 -17.45 6.58 25.33
C GLY A 135 -17.63 5.70 24.10
N PHE A 136 -18.88 5.60 23.65
CA PHE A 136 -19.26 4.88 22.43
C PHE A 136 -19.60 5.87 21.32
N ARG A 137 -19.22 5.56 20.08
CA ARG A 137 -19.67 6.26 18.87
C ARG A 137 -20.91 5.58 18.30
N SER A 138 -21.99 6.36 18.21
CA SER A 138 -23.38 5.87 18.00
C SER A 138 -23.75 5.49 16.57
N ALA A 139 -22.78 5.36 15.65
CA ALA A 139 -23.02 5.36 14.20
C ALA A 139 -22.90 3.98 13.53
N SER A 140 -22.68 2.90 14.28
CA SER A 140 -22.40 1.56 13.74
C SER A 140 -23.19 0.45 14.45
N VAL A 141 -23.53 -0.61 13.70
CA VAL A 141 -24.31 -1.76 14.18
C VAL A 141 -23.64 -2.49 15.36
N ALA A 142 -22.30 -2.52 15.37
CA ALA A 142 -21.50 -2.77 16.57
C ALA A 142 -20.85 -1.44 16.99
N PRO A 143 -21.17 -0.86 18.16
CA PRO A 143 -20.64 0.44 18.54
C PRO A 143 -19.12 0.43 18.79
N GLU A 144 -18.41 1.35 18.13
CA GLU A 144 -16.98 1.66 18.36
C GLU A 144 -16.80 2.37 19.70
N ILE A 145 -15.85 1.92 20.53
CA ILE A 145 -15.47 2.63 21.77
C ILE A 145 -14.27 3.52 21.46
N TYR A 146 -14.25 4.72 22.02
CA TYR A 146 -13.11 5.63 21.96
C TYR A 146 -12.57 5.97 23.36
N VAL A 147 -11.29 6.30 23.42
CA VAL A 147 -10.57 6.78 24.62
C VAL A 147 -9.73 7.98 24.18
N ASP A 148 -10.09 9.20 24.57
CA ASP A 148 -9.45 10.44 24.14
C ASP A 148 -8.57 11.03 25.26
N THR A 149 -7.35 11.47 24.91
CA THR A 149 -6.38 12.10 25.82
C THR A 149 -5.84 13.43 25.29
N THR A 150 -4.97 14.11 26.04
CA THR A 150 -4.31 15.35 25.61
C THR A 150 -3.17 15.17 24.60
N GLY A 151 -2.61 13.97 24.43
CA GLY A 151 -1.49 13.71 23.52
C GLY A 151 -1.23 12.22 23.30
N PRO A 152 -0.23 11.84 22.45
CA PRO A 152 0.04 10.47 22.08
C PRO A 152 0.17 9.49 23.26
N VAL A 153 -0.51 8.36 23.13
CA VAL A 153 -0.52 7.27 24.12
C VAL A 153 0.09 5.98 23.60
N GLN A 154 0.56 5.16 24.53
CA GLN A 154 0.92 3.76 24.29
C GLN A 154 0.07 2.87 25.21
N TYR A 155 -0.20 1.63 24.79
CA TYR A 155 -1.05 0.73 25.53
C TYR A 155 -0.60 -0.72 25.46
N LYS A 156 -1.01 -1.51 26.46
CA LYS A 156 -0.96 -2.97 26.46
C LYS A 156 -2.37 -3.52 26.68
N THR A 157 -2.75 -4.54 25.91
CA THR A 157 -3.97 -5.32 26.15
C THR A 157 -3.69 -6.58 26.96
N ASP A 158 -4.69 -7.03 27.72
CA ASP A 158 -4.72 -8.32 28.41
C ASP A 158 -6.17 -8.86 28.46
N PHE A 159 -6.35 -10.17 28.60
CA PHE A 159 -7.68 -10.79 28.52
C PHE A 159 -7.93 -11.79 29.66
N LEU A 160 -9.07 -11.65 30.34
CA LEU A 160 -9.56 -12.64 31.31
C LEU A 160 -10.79 -13.35 30.74
N MET A 161 -10.90 -14.67 30.96
CA MET A 161 -11.99 -15.48 30.42
C MET A 161 -13.16 -15.70 31.39
N ASN A 162 -12.96 -15.59 32.71
CA ASN A 162 -14.01 -15.86 33.70
C ASN A 162 -14.01 -14.79 34.82
N PRO A 163 -14.91 -13.78 34.75
CA PRO A 163 -15.76 -13.41 33.60
C PRO A 163 -14.93 -12.83 32.44
N HIS A 164 -15.52 -12.78 31.24
CA HIS A 164 -14.88 -12.20 30.06
C HIS A 164 -14.55 -10.72 30.24
N ARG A 165 -13.28 -10.37 30.11
CA ARG A 165 -12.78 -8.98 30.18
C ARG A 165 -11.68 -8.72 29.18
N LEU A 166 -11.74 -7.55 28.54
CA LEU A 166 -10.59 -6.90 27.93
C LEU A 166 -10.06 -5.85 28.91
N ILE A 167 -8.80 -5.99 29.29
CA ILE A 167 -8.03 -5.03 30.08
C ILE A 167 -7.16 -4.24 29.13
N ILE A 168 -7.14 -2.91 29.26
CA ILE A 168 -6.28 -2.02 28.49
C ILE A 168 -5.54 -1.13 29.47
N ASP A 169 -4.24 -1.36 29.61
CA ASP A 169 -3.33 -0.47 30.33
C ASP A 169 -2.85 0.60 29.36
N VAL A 170 -3.06 1.87 29.68
CA VAL A 170 -2.63 3.02 28.86
C VAL A 170 -1.60 3.82 29.64
N TRP A 171 -0.38 3.86 29.11
CA TRP A 171 0.78 4.46 29.75
C TRP A 171 0.88 5.96 29.49
N ASP A 172 1.51 6.66 30.43
CA ASP A 172 1.76 8.09 30.44
C ASP A 172 0.44 8.89 30.45
N VAL A 173 -0.55 8.42 31.21
CA VAL A 173 -1.86 9.05 31.38
C VAL A 173 -2.18 9.26 32.86
N THR A 174 -2.72 10.42 33.20
CA THR A 174 -3.37 10.70 34.49
C THR A 174 -4.88 10.84 34.32
N LEU A 175 -5.62 10.22 35.23
CA LEU A 175 -7.03 10.46 35.48
C LEU A 175 -7.16 11.61 36.49
N THR A 176 -7.68 12.77 36.06
CA THR A 176 -7.87 13.95 36.94
C THR A 176 -9.18 13.92 37.73
N SER A 177 -10.01 12.91 37.49
CA SER A 177 -11.25 12.63 38.23
C SER A 177 -11.10 11.41 39.17
N PRO A 178 -12.07 11.15 40.05
CA PRO A 178 -12.26 9.81 40.62
C PRO A 178 -12.44 8.74 39.53
N ALA A 179 -12.28 7.47 39.91
CA ALA A 179 -12.49 6.33 39.02
C ALA A 179 -13.91 6.33 38.41
N LEU A 180 -13.98 6.16 37.10
CA LEU A 180 -15.21 6.25 36.30
C LEU A 180 -15.77 4.85 36.02
N THR A 181 -17.10 4.72 36.04
CA THR A 181 -17.81 3.54 35.51
C THR A 181 -18.85 4.02 34.52
N ILE A 182 -18.78 3.50 33.30
CA ILE A 182 -19.62 3.83 32.16
C ILE A 182 -20.54 2.63 31.90
N PRO A 183 -21.86 2.83 31.76
CA PRO A 183 -22.77 1.78 31.29
C PRO A 183 -22.31 1.18 29.96
N GLY A 184 -22.64 -0.09 29.72
CA GLY A 184 -22.40 -0.75 28.43
C GLY A 184 -23.29 -0.24 27.30
N ASN A 185 -23.11 -0.84 26.11
CA ASN A 185 -23.83 -0.50 24.88
C ASN A 185 -25.00 -1.44 24.55
N ASP A 186 -25.41 -2.24 25.54
CA ASP A 186 -26.39 -3.33 25.48
C ASP A 186 -26.24 -4.45 24.43
N ASP A 187 -25.34 -4.30 23.44
CA ASP A 187 -24.81 -5.42 22.64
C ASP A 187 -23.73 -6.18 23.43
N TRP A 188 -22.46 -5.79 23.29
CA TRP A 188 -21.32 -6.64 23.67
C TRP A 188 -20.61 -6.23 24.96
N VAL A 189 -20.70 -4.96 25.36
CA VAL A 189 -20.13 -4.46 26.62
C VAL A 189 -21.21 -4.41 27.68
N LYS A 190 -20.90 -4.87 28.90
CA LYS A 190 -21.73 -4.70 30.09
C LYS A 190 -21.42 -3.39 30.83
N THR A 191 -20.14 -3.12 31.05
CA THR A 191 -19.62 -1.91 31.70
C THR A 191 -18.18 -1.63 31.24
N ILE A 192 -17.82 -0.36 31.13
CA ILE A 192 -16.42 0.08 31.05
C ILE A 192 -16.06 0.69 32.41
N ARG A 193 -14.95 0.26 33.01
CA ARG A 193 -14.41 0.83 34.26
C ARG A 193 -13.04 1.43 34.00
N VAL A 194 -12.80 2.65 34.47
CA VAL A 194 -11.57 3.40 34.23
C VAL A 194 -11.01 3.92 35.56
N SER A 195 -9.76 3.59 35.85
CA SER A 195 -9.10 3.97 37.11
C SER A 195 -7.61 4.18 36.89
N GLN A 196 -7.01 5.11 37.64
CA GLN A 196 -5.55 5.13 37.81
C GLN A 196 -5.10 3.79 38.42
N PHE A 197 -4.23 3.05 37.75
CA PHE A 197 -3.70 1.76 38.22
C PHE A 197 -2.39 1.96 38.99
N ASP A 198 -1.53 2.83 38.48
CA ASP A 198 -0.32 3.33 39.12
C ASP A 198 -0.10 4.80 38.69
N PRO A 199 0.86 5.57 39.24
CA PRO A 199 1.06 6.99 38.91
C PRO A 199 1.42 7.31 37.44
N GLN A 200 1.60 6.31 36.58
CA GLN A 200 1.89 6.43 35.15
C GLN A 200 0.84 5.77 34.25
N THR A 201 0.10 4.79 34.77
CA THR A 201 -0.85 3.98 33.99
C THR A 201 -2.30 4.21 34.43
N ILE A 202 -3.20 4.52 33.48
CA ILE A 202 -4.63 4.26 33.69
C ILE A 202 -4.96 2.86 33.16
N ARG A 203 -5.85 2.16 33.86
CA ARG A 203 -6.41 0.88 33.41
C ARG A 203 -7.87 1.05 33.05
N LEU A 204 -8.21 0.66 31.82
CA LEU A 204 -9.58 0.40 31.41
C LEU A 204 -9.87 -1.10 31.56
N VAL A 205 -11.05 -1.43 32.08
CA VAL A 205 -11.57 -2.80 32.14
C VAL A 205 -12.95 -2.80 31.51
N LEU A 206 -13.06 -3.45 30.35
CA LEU A 206 -14.31 -3.70 29.66
C LEU A 206 -14.82 -5.06 30.14
N ASP A 207 -15.91 -5.09 30.90
CA ASP A 207 -16.63 -6.34 31.20
C ASP A 207 -17.47 -6.70 29.97
N ILE A 208 -17.12 -7.80 29.29
CA ILE A 208 -17.73 -8.24 28.03
C ILE A 208 -18.84 -9.25 28.34
N LYS A 209 -19.98 -9.18 27.63
CA LYS A 209 -21.11 -10.11 27.84
C LYS A 209 -20.78 -11.54 27.42
N GLU A 210 -20.10 -11.70 26.29
CA GLU A 210 -19.82 -12.98 25.61
C GLU A 210 -18.41 -12.96 24.98
N PRO A 211 -17.77 -14.10 24.65
CA PRO A 211 -16.47 -14.10 23.98
C PRO A 211 -16.52 -13.39 22.61
N ARG A 212 -15.90 -12.21 22.49
CA ARG A 212 -15.71 -11.51 21.20
C ARG A 212 -14.26 -11.07 21.02
N ASN A 213 -13.70 -11.39 19.87
CA ASN A 213 -12.36 -10.94 19.48
C ASN A 213 -12.40 -9.43 19.21
N CYS A 214 -11.60 -8.69 19.97
CA CYS A 214 -11.56 -7.23 19.93
C CYS A 214 -10.21 -6.75 19.42
N VAL A 215 -10.23 -5.75 18.54
CA VAL A 215 -9.06 -5.01 18.06
C VAL A 215 -9.02 -3.67 18.79
N VAL A 216 -7.86 -3.34 19.34
CA VAL A 216 -7.53 -2.01 19.90
C VAL A 216 -6.47 -1.40 19.00
N THR A 217 -6.69 -0.18 18.52
CA THR A 217 -5.73 0.60 17.71
C THR A 217 -5.67 2.05 18.16
N VAL A 218 -4.58 2.74 17.80
CA VAL A 218 -4.54 4.21 17.82
C VAL A 218 -5.31 4.74 16.59
N ASP A 219 -5.99 5.89 16.70
CA ASP A 219 -6.58 6.61 15.57
C ASP A 219 -5.47 7.30 14.75
N GLU A 220 -5.32 6.94 13.48
CA GLU A 220 -4.30 7.51 12.58
C GLU A 220 -4.43 9.04 12.41
N SER A 221 -5.65 9.58 12.56
CA SER A 221 -5.93 11.01 12.49
C SER A 221 -5.73 11.74 13.84
N ASN A 222 -5.66 11.00 14.95
CA ASN A 222 -5.47 11.54 16.29
C ASN A 222 -4.67 10.55 17.17
N PRO A 223 -3.34 10.70 17.31
CA PRO A 223 -2.53 9.78 18.10
C PRO A 223 -2.87 9.80 19.61
N GLY A 224 -3.64 10.78 20.08
CA GLY A 224 -4.23 10.84 21.42
C GLY A 224 -5.63 10.20 21.51
N ARG A 225 -6.01 9.34 20.57
CA ARG A 225 -7.23 8.51 20.67
C ARG A 225 -6.91 7.03 20.48
N LEU A 226 -7.42 6.19 21.38
CA LEU A 226 -7.57 4.75 21.12
C LEU A 226 -8.99 4.46 20.62
N LEU A 227 -9.08 3.50 19.71
CA LEU A 227 -10.32 2.94 19.16
C LEU A 227 -10.38 1.44 19.50
N ILE A 228 -11.53 0.97 19.98
CA ILE A 228 -11.75 -0.43 20.35
C ILE A 228 -12.98 -0.95 19.58
N LYS A 229 -12.80 -2.04 18.86
CA LYS A 229 -13.79 -2.61 17.92
C LYS A 229 -13.87 -4.12 18.08
N THR A 230 -15.04 -4.70 17.86
CA THR A 230 -15.13 -6.13 17.52
C THR A 230 -14.58 -6.35 16.11
N ILE A 231 -13.96 -7.51 15.85
CA ILE A 231 -13.64 -7.89 14.47
C ILE A 231 -14.91 -8.07 13.62
N PRO A 232 -14.88 -7.78 12.30
CA PRO A 232 -15.93 -8.19 11.40
C PRO A 232 -16.07 -9.72 11.31
N GLU A 233 -17.26 -10.14 10.88
CA GLU A 233 -17.60 -11.52 10.58
C GLU A 233 -17.99 -11.63 9.11
N VAL A 234 -17.54 -12.66 8.39
CA VAL A 234 -18.16 -13.07 7.14
C VAL A 234 -19.45 -13.80 7.48
N VAL A 235 -20.58 -13.31 6.97
CA VAL A 235 -21.94 -13.80 7.31
C VAL A 235 -22.66 -14.46 6.14
N ALA A 236 -22.27 -14.18 4.90
CA ALA A 236 -22.77 -14.89 3.73
C ALA A 236 -21.67 -15.09 2.69
N ALA A 237 -21.69 -16.25 2.04
CA ALA A 237 -20.91 -16.51 0.84
C ALA A 237 -21.72 -17.39 -0.12
N SER A 238 -21.71 -17.05 -1.41
CA SER A 238 -22.55 -17.69 -2.42
C SER A 238 -21.90 -17.67 -3.80
N TRP A 239 -21.94 -18.80 -4.50
CA TRP A 239 -21.63 -18.88 -5.92
C TRP A 239 -22.91 -18.81 -6.75
N THR A 240 -22.91 -17.99 -7.80
CA THR A 240 -23.97 -17.92 -8.81
C THR A 240 -23.35 -18.20 -10.18
N GLN A 241 -23.79 -19.27 -10.86
CA GLN A 241 -23.36 -19.55 -12.23
C GLN A 241 -23.92 -18.48 -13.20
N THR A 242 -23.12 -18.04 -14.17
CA THR A 242 -23.52 -17.14 -15.26
C THR A 242 -23.29 -17.82 -16.61
N ALA A 243 -23.81 -17.24 -17.71
CA ALA A 243 -23.63 -17.80 -19.05
C ALA A 243 -22.14 -17.95 -19.42
N ASP A 244 -21.32 -16.96 -19.05
CA ASP A 244 -19.90 -16.91 -19.38
C ASP A 244 -18.99 -17.45 -18.26
N GLY A 245 -19.52 -18.04 -17.18
CA GLY A 245 -18.73 -18.46 -16.01
C GLY A 245 -19.52 -18.42 -14.72
N GLY A 246 -19.14 -17.56 -13.77
CA GLY A 246 -19.92 -17.38 -12.55
C GLY A 246 -19.35 -16.33 -11.60
N GLN A 247 -20.05 -16.10 -10.49
CA GLN A 247 -19.77 -15.02 -9.56
C GLN A 247 -19.77 -15.54 -8.13
N LEU A 248 -18.65 -15.37 -7.43
CA LEU A 248 -18.56 -15.52 -5.98
C LEU A 248 -18.90 -14.18 -5.33
N VAL A 249 -19.86 -14.18 -4.42
CA VAL A 249 -20.18 -13.03 -3.55
C VAL A 249 -19.91 -13.42 -2.10
N ILE A 250 -19.21 -12.57 -1.36
CA ILE A 250 -18.91 -12.72 0.07
C ILE A 250 -19.30 -11.43 0.78
N LYS A 251 -20.07 -11.53 1.88
CA LYS A 251 -20.61 -10.38 2.63
C LYS A 251 -20.21 -10.48 4.11
N GLY A 252 -19.83 -9.36 4.71
CA GLY A 252 -19.45 -9.26 6.11
C GLY A 252 -20.17 -8.16 6.91
N THR A 253 -20.11 -8.25 8.23
CA THR A 253 -20.75 -7.29 9.15
C THR A 253 -20.07 -5.91 9.19
N GLY A 254 -18.79 -5.85 8.81
CA GLY A 254 -17.97 -4.65 8.77
C GLY A 254 -16.96 -4.72 7.63
N THR A 255 -16.15 -3.65 7.50
CA THR A 255 -15.13 -3.50 6.45
C THR A 255 -14.16 -4.68 6.46
N LEU A 256 -14.19 -5.48 5.39
CA LEU A 256 -13.27 -6.58 5.16
C LEU A 256 -12.01 -6.04 4.46
N ALA A 257 -10.84 -6.33 5.04
CA ALA A 257 -9.56 -6.13 4.39
C ALA A 257 -9.10 -7.47 3.81
N GLY A 258 -8.46 -7.47 2.65
CA GLY A 258 -7.93 -8.68 2.01
C GLY A 258 -7.58 -8.39 0.56
N GLU A 259 -6.51 -8.99 0.07
CA GLU A 259 -6.00 -8.75 -1.28
C GLU A 259 -5.87 -10.08 -2.04
N PRO A 260 -6.18 -10.11 -3.35
CA PRO A 260 -6.22 -11.34 -4.13
C PRO A 260 -4.82 -11.79 -4.59
N PHE A 261 -4.58 -13.10 -4.50
CA PHE A 261 -3.39 -13.77 -5.01
C PHE A 261 -3.79 -14.99 -5.84
N TYR A 262 -3.41 -15.03 -7.12
CA TYR A 262 -3.63 -16.19 -7.99
C TYR A 262 -2.36 -17.03 -8.08
N ASP A 263 -2.47 -18.33 -7.82
CA ASP A 263 -1.39 -19.28 -8.03
C ASP A 263 -1.61 -20.07 -9.33
N PRO A 264 -0.81 -19.83 -10.39
CA PRO A 264 -0.94 -20.53 -11.66
C PRO A 264 -0.57 -22.02 -11.57
N LYS A 265 0.04 -22.50 -10.48
CA LYS A 265 0.35 -23.93 -10.30
C LYS A 265 -0.83 -24.74 -9.78
N THR A 266 -1.77 -24.10 -9.08
CA THR A 266 -2.97 -24.74 -8.52
C THR A 266 -4.26 -24.33 -9.23
N GLY A 267 -4.22 -23.31 -10.10
CA GLY A 267 -5.41 -22.78 -10.76
C GLY A 267 -6.38 -22.10 -9.79
N LYS A 268 -5.87 -21.64 -8.63
CA LYS A 268 -6.69 -21.09 -7.54
C LYS A 268 -6.42 -19.62 -7.29
N LEU A 269 -7.50 -18.88 -7.08
CA LEU A 269 -7.48 -17.56 -6.48
C LEU A 269 -7.63 -17.69 -4.95
N TYR A 270 -6.69 -17.11 -4.23
CA TYR A 270 -6.65 -17.02 -2.79
C TYR A 270 -6.96 -15.58 -2.36
N ILE A 271 -7.84 -15.40 -1.37
CA ILE A 271 -8.06 -14.09 -0.73
C ILE A 271 -8.02 -14.33 0.78
N THR A 272 -6.95 -13.86 1.42
CA THR A 272 -6.81 -13.95 2.88
C THR A 272 -7.35 -12.67 3.51
N ILE A 273 -8.37 -12.80 4.34
CA ILE A 273 -9.10 -11.70 4.97
C ILE A 273 -8.68 -11.64 6.46
N PRO A 274 -7.65 -10.85 6.83
CA PRO A 274 -7.19 -10.73 8.22
C PRO A 274 -8.22 -10.05 9.14
N HIS A 275 -7.99 -10.19 10.44
CA HIS A 275 -8.80 -9.63 11.53
C HIS A 275 -10.30 -9.87 11.34
N THR A 276 -10.67 -11.08 10.92
CA THR A 276 -12.03 -11.46 10.54
C THR A 276 -12.29 -12.92 10.96
N LYS A 277 -13.52 -13.25 11.34
CA LYS A 277 -13.97 -14.64 11.56
C LYS A 277 -15.09 -15.04 10.60
N LEU A 278 -15.38 -16.34 10.51
CA LEU A 278 -16.63 -16.82 9.93
C LEU A 278 -17.76 -16.66 10.96
N SER A 279 -19.01 -16.48 10.49
CA SER A 279 -20.19 -16.72 11.31
C SER A 279 -20.34 -18.22 11.56
N THR A 280 -20.89 -18.59 12.72
CA THR A 280 -21.12 -20.01 13.09
C THR A 280 -22.04 -20.74 12.11
N GLU A 281 -22.90 -19.99 11.40
CA GLU A 281 -23.76 -20.48 10.32
C GLU A 281 -22.93 -20.91 9.08
N LEU A 282 -21.91 -20.13 8.71
CA LEU A 282 -21.00 -20.47 7.62
C LEU A 282 -19.96 -21.52 8.00
N GLU A 283 -19.52 -21.59 9.26
CA GLU A 283 -18.65 -22.67 9.75
C GLU A 283 -19.28 -24.06 9.55
N ALA A 284 -20.62 -24.15 9.58
CA ALA A 284 -21.37 -25.37 9.29
C ALA A 284 -21.63 -25.64 7.78
N ALA A 285 -21.32 -24.70 6.88
CA ALA A 285 -21.69 -24.73 5.46
C ALA A 285 -20.50 -24.54 4.48
N ALA A 286 -19.26 -24.62 4.97
CA ALA A 286 -18.08 -23.97 4.37
C ALA A 286 -17.49 -24.57 3.06
N ALA A 287 -18.15 -25.52 2.38
CA ALA A 287 -17.55 -26.25 1.26
C ALA A 287 -18.51 -26.48 0.07
N GLY A 288 -18.14 -25.93 -1.10
CA GLY A 288 -18.58 -26.40 -2.41
C GLY A 288 -17.38 -26.83 -3.27
N GLU A 289 -17.63 -27.37 -4.46
CA GLU A 289 -16.55 -27.77 -5.38
C GLU A 289 -15.82 -26.55 -5.99
N VAL A 290 -16.53 -25.44 -6.18
CA VAL A 290 -16.00 -24.23 -6.83
C VAL A 290 -15.19 -23.34 -5.88
N PHE A 291 -15.64 -23.19 -4.63
CA PHE A 291 -14.98 -22.35 -3.62
C PHE A 291 -15.07 -22.95 -2.22
N GLN A 292 -14.11 -22.57 -1.37
CA GLN A 292 -14.03 -22.97 0.03
C GLN A 292 -13.73 -21.76 0.92
N LEU A 293 -14.25 -21.80 2.14
CA LEU A 293 -13.90 -20.87 3.21
C LEU A 293 -13.22 -21.62 4.35
N THR A 294 -12.21 -21.02 4.98
CA THR A 294 -11.51 -21.63 6.12
C THR A 294 -11.04 -20.58 7.11
N ALA A 295 -11.48 -20.69 8.36
CA ALA A 295 -10.92 -19.90 9.46
C ALA A 295 -9.44 -20.25 9.68
N LYS A 296 -8.60 -19.23 9.87
CA LYS A 296 -7.16 -19.36 10.17
C LYS A 296 -6.85 -18.64 11.49
N SER A 297 -5.98 -19.23 12.29
CA SER A 297 -5.50 -18.65 13.55
C SER A 297 -4.56 -17.46 13.29
N PRO A 298 -4.59 -16.36 14.08
CA PRO A 298 -5.44 -16.15 15.26
C PRO A 298 -6.85 -15.62 14.96
N SER A 299 -7.05 -14.91 13.83
CA SER A 299 -8.36 -14.45 13.34
C SER A 299 -8.22 -13.96 11.90
N ALA A 300 -8.34 -14.87 10.93
CA ALA A 300 -8.48 -14.54 9.52
C ALA A 300 -9.43 -15.54 8.83
N VAL A 301 -10.03 -15.13 7.71
CA VAL A 301 -10.77 -16.03 6.82
C VAL A 301 -9.98 -16.20 5.53
N GLN A 302 -9.63 -17.44 5.19
CA GLN A 302 -9.13 -17.77 3.87
C GLN A 302 -10.30 -18.06 2.94
N VAL A 303 -10.34 -17.36 1.81
CA VAL A 303 -11.09 -17.75 0.62
C VAL A 303 -10.17 -18.54 -0.31
N GLU A 304 -10.66 -19.65 -0.84
CA GLU A 304 -10.08 -20.32 -2.01
C GLU A 304 -11.17 -20.44 -3.09
N LEU A 305 -10.87 -20.04 -4.31
CA LEU A 305 -11.78 -20.13 -5.47
C LEU A 305 -11.02 -20.76 -6.63
N ALA A 306 -11.59 -21.81 -7.25
CA ALA A 306 -11.04 -22.39 -8.47
C ALA A 306 -11.30 -21.46 -9.66
N ILE A 307 -10.27 -21.17 -10.45
CA ILE A 307 -10.36 -20.48 -11.73
C ILE A 307 -10.15 -21.52 -12.83
N PRO A 308 -11.17 -21.86 -13.63
CA PRO A 308 -11.00 -22.82 -14.72
C PRO A 308 -9.96 -22.37 -15.75
N GLN A 309 -9.31 -23.32 -16.41
CA GLN A 309 -8.47 -23.03 -17.58
C GLN A 309 -9.30 -22.32 -18.65
N GLY A 310 -8.74 -21.29 -19.29
CA GLY A 310 -9.49 -20.46 -20.24
C GLY A 310 -10.53 -19.54 -19.57
N CYS A 311 -10.41 -19.24 -18.29
CA CYS A 311 -11.18 -18.19 -17.61
C CYS A 311 -10.27 -17.14 -16.97
N GLN A 312 -10.70 -15.89 -17.02
CA GLN A 312 -10.11 -14.78 -16.26
C GLN A 312 -11.00 -14.45 -15.05
N TYR A 313 -10.47 -13.67 -14.10
CA TYR A 313 -11.24 -13.22 -12.93
C TYR A 313 -11.11 -11.70 -12.72
N LEU A 314 -12.15 -11.09 -12.16
CA LEU A 314 -12.18 -9.69 -11.76
C LEU A 314 -12.72 -9.57 -10.33
N VAL A 315 -11.89 -9.04 -9.45
CA VAL A 315 -12.22 -8.78 -8.04
C VAL A 315 -12.76 -7.37 -7.88
N ARG A 316 -13.87 -7.21 -7.15
CA ARG A 316 -14.50 -5.93 -6.83
C ARG A 316 -14.88 -5.89 -5.35
N TRP A 317 -14.82 -4.70 -4.77
CA TRP A 317 -15.24 -4.40 -3.40
C TRP A 317 -16.34 -3.33 -3.42
N THR A 318 -17.28 -3.37 -2.47
CA THR A 318 -18.13 -2.20 -2.18
C THR A 318 -17.31 -1.06 -1.59
N GLN A 319 -17.85 0.17 -1.66
CA GLN A 319 -17.17 1.37 -1.15
C GLN A 319 -16.86 1.31 0.35
N ASP A 320 -17.64 0.56 1.14
CA ASP A 320 -17.41 0.31 2.57
C ASP A 320 -16.60 -0.98 2.86
N ARG A 321 -16.18 -1.68 1.79
CA ARG A 321 -15.60 -3.04 1.73
C ARG A 321 -16.35 -4.09 2.58
N LYS A 322 -17.66 -3.95 2.83
CA LYS A 322 -18.45 -5.01 3.47
C LYS A 322 -18.77 -6.17 2.54
N GLU A 323 -18.71 -5.95 1.24
CA GLU A 323 -19.00 -6.98 0.25
C GLU A 323 -17.90 -7.06 -0.81
N LEU A 324 -17.55 -8.30 -1.11
CA LEU A 324 -16.54 -8.75 -2.05
C LEU A 324 -17.24 -9.53 -3.16
N THR A 325 -16.93 -9.21 -4.40
CA THR A 325 -17.37 -9.95 -5.57
C THR A 325 -16.15 -10.41 -6.36
N VAL A 326 -16.08 -11.70 -6.68
CA VAL A 326 -15.17 -12.22 -7.71
C VAL A 326 -16.01 -12.69 -8.89
N GLN A 327 -15.98 -11.96 -9.99
CA GLN A 327 -16.51 -12.43 -11.25
C GLN A 327 -15.46 -13.32 -11.91
N VAL A 328 -15.82 -14.54 -12.29
CA VAL A 328 -15.08 -15.40 -13.21
C VAL A 328 -15.81 -15.36 -14.55
N GLN A 329 -15.06 -15.22 -15.64
CA GLN A 329 -15.60 -15.13 -16.99
C GLN A 329 -14.69 -15.81 -18.01
N ASN A 330 -15.30 -16.39 -19.04
CA ASN A 330 -14.62 -17.06 -20.14
C ASN A 330 -13.63 -16.10 -20.82
N ALA A 331 -12.43 -16.61 -21.04
CA ALA A 331 -11.28 -15.91 -21.57
C ALA A 331 -10.32 -16.97 -22.11
N PRO A 332 -10.63 -17.57 -23.27
CA PRO A 332 -9.95 -18.79 -23.73
C PRO A 332 -8.46 -18.58 -24.03
N LEU A 333 -8.00 -17.33 -24.12
CA LEU A 333 -6.60 -16.96 -24.30
C LEU A 333 -5.95 -16.44 -23.00
N PHE A 334 -6.58 -16.59 -21.83
CA PHE A 334 -6.04 -16.13 -20.55
C PHE A 334 -4.69 -16.78 -20.24
N GLY A 335 -3.66 -15.93 -20.05
CA GLY A 335 -2.28 -16.36 -19.84
C GLY A 335 -1.48 -16.66 -21.12
N MET A 336 -2.09 -16.55 -22.31
CA MET A 336 -1.38 -16.65 -23.59
C MET A 336 -0.79 -15.28 -23.96
N VAL A 337 0.52 -15.25 -24.27
CA VAL A 337 1.17 -14.08 -24.85
C VAL A 337 1.16 -14.19 -26.38
N VAL A 338 0.64 -13.17 -27.06
CA VAL A 338 0.63 -13.06 -28.53
C VAL A 338 1.37 -11.78 -28.94
N LEU A 339 2.38 -11.92 -29.80
CA LEU A 339 3.11 -10.77 -30.35
C LEU A 339 2.62 -10.48 -31.77
N LEU A 340 2.22 -9.22 -32.00
CA LEU A 340 1.85 -8.71 -33.31
C LEU A 340 2.98 -7.82 -33.86
N ASP A 341 3.32 -7.97 -35.14
CA ASP A 341 4.28 -7.11 -35.83
C ASP A 341 3.58 -6.34 -36.96
N PRO A 342 3.25 -5.06 -36.76
CA PRO A 342 2.79 -4.20 -37.85
C PRO A 342 4.00 -3.90 -38.76
N GLY A 343 3.99 -4.48 -39.97
CA GLY A 343 5.08 -4.35 -40.94
C GLY A 343 5.44 -2.88 -41.23
N HIS A 344 6.69 -2.65 -41.63
CA HIS A 344 7.22 -1.31 -41.96
C HIS A 344 7.11 -0.29 -40.81
N GLY A 345 7.17 1.01 -41.08
CA GLY A 345 7.03 2.09 -40.08
C GLY A 345 8.03 3.24 -40.26
N GLY A 346 7.64 4.46 -39.89
CA GLY A 346 8.50 5.64 -39.92
C GLY A 346 8.98 6.00 -41.32
N ALA A 347 10.29 5.93 -41.53
CA ALA A 347 10.95 6.20 -42.81
C ALA A 347 10.67 5.11 -43.87
N ASP A 348 10.26 3.91 -43.45
CA ASP A 348 9.82 2.84 -44.34
C ASP A 348 8.29 2.85 -44.44
N SER A 349 7.76 3.22 -45.61
CA SER A 349 6.32 3.27 -45.87
C SER A 349 5.68 1.90 -46.09
N GLY A 350 6.49 0.86 -46.33
CA GLY A 350 6.07 -0.26 -47.15
C GLY A 350 5.64 0.19 -48.54
N ALA A 351 4.81 -0.60 -49.21
CA ALA A 351 4.22 -0.21 -50.48
C ALA A 351 3.22 0.95 -50.35
N ILE A 352 3.06 1.72 -51.43
CA ILE A 352 2.12 2.85 -51.53
C ILE A 352 1.22 2.64 -52.75
N SER A 353 -0.10 2.71 -52.55
CA SER A 353 -1.08 2.56 -53.61
C SER A 353 -1.09 3.73 -54.59
N SER A 354 -1.70 3.53 -55.77
CA SER A 354 -1.95 4.60 -56.74
C SER A 354 -2.87 5.72 -56.21
N ARG A 355 -3.57 5.49 -55.08
CA ARG A 355 -4.39 6.47 -54.36
C ARG A 355 -3.81 6.81 -52.97
N GLY A 356 -2.52 6.58 -52.75
CA GLY A 356 -1.78 7.01 -51.56
C GLY A 356 -2.12 6.29 -50.26
N LEU A 357 -2.76 5.12 -50.28
CA LEU A 357 -2.79 4.24 -49.10
C LEU A 357 -1.37 3.72 -48.87
N ARG A 358 -0.83 3.84 -47.65
CA ARG A 358 0.48 3.29 -47.29
C ARG A 358 0.29 2.02 -46.51
N GLU A 359 1.08 1.01 -46.85
CA GLU A 359 1.09 -0.28 -46.17
C GLU A 359 1.37 -0.13 -44.66
N LYS A 360 2.38 0.67 -44.26
CA LYS A 360 2.70 0.87 -42.84
C LYS A 360 1.54 1.40 -41.98
N ASP A 361 0.64 2.19 -42.58
CA ASP A 361 -0.48 2.85 -41.91
C ASP A 361 -1.62 1.82 -41.76
N LEU A 362 -1.88 1.03 -42.81
CA LEU A 362 -2.82 -0.09 -42.85
C LEU A 362 -2.44 -1.22 -41.87
N ASN A 363 -1.18 -1.64 -41.88
CA ASN A 363 -0.68 -2.74 -41.02
C ASN A 363 -0.90 -2.44 -39.53
N LEU A 364 -0.63 -1.19 -39.10
CA LEU A 364 -0.87 -0.74 -37.73
C LEU A 364 -2.38 -0.69 -37.42
N ALA A 365 -3.19 -0.17 -38.34
CA ALA A 365 -4.64 -0.06 -38.18
C ALA A 365 -5.35 -1.43 -38.06
N VAL A 366 -4.80 -2.49 -38.67
CA VAL A 366 -5.29 -3.87 -38.51
C VAL A 366 -4.73 -4.52 -37.25
N ALA A 367 -3.43 -4.32 -36.94
CA ALA A 367 -2.82 -4.88 -35.74
C ALA A 367 -3.47 -4.38 -34.44
N VAL A 368 -3.79 -3.08 -34.33
CA VAL A 368 -4.47 -2.51 -33.14
C VAL A 368 -5.90 -3.05 -33.00
N ARG A 369 -6.63 -3.26 -34.11
CA ARG A 369 -7.95 -3.92 -34.08
C ARG A 369 -7.86 -5.37 -33.59
N LEU A 370 -6.84 -6.10 -34.02
CA LEU A 370 -6.58 -7.46 -33.58
C LEU A 370 -6.18 -7.50 -32.10
N LYS A 371 -5.38 -6.53 -31.63
CA LYS A 371 -4.99 -6.36 -30.22
C LYS A 371 -6.22 -6.37 -29.31
N HIS A 372 -7.14 -5.43 -29.52
CA HIS A 372 -8.34 -5.29 -28.68
C HIS A 372 -9.25 -6.53 -28.70
N LYS A 373 -9.30 -7.27 -29.82
CA LYS A 373 -10.09 -8.51 -29.95
C LYS A 373 -9.48 -9.67 -29.15
N LEU A 374 -8.16 -9.81 -29.18
CA LEU A 374 -7.42 -10.84 -28.43
C LEU A 374 -7.35 -10.52 -26.93
N GLU A 375 -7.15 -9.25 -26.56
CA GLU A 375 -7.22 -8.77 -25.17
C GLU A 375 -8.61 -9.04 -24.55
N ALA A 376 -9.69 -8.86 -25.33
CA ALA A 376 -11.05 -9.21 -24.88
C ALA A 376 -11.25 -10.72 -24.65
N LEU A 377 -10.45 -11.57 -25.30
CA LEU A 377 -10.39 -13.03 -25.06
C LEU A 377 -9.40 -13.42 -23.94
N GLY A 378 -8.77 -12.44 -23.29
CA GLY A 378 -7.85 -12.62 -22.16
C GLY A 378 -6.37 -12.74 -22.50
N ALA A 379 -5.98 -12.60 -23.77
CA ALA A 379 -4.57 -12.70 -24.17
C ALA A 379 -3.77 -11.48 -23.71
N GLU A 380 -2.51 -11.67 -23.32
CA GLU A 380 -1.54 -10.58 -23.24
C GLU A 380 -1.04 -10.31 -24.65
N VAL A 381 -1.37 -9.13 -25.21
CA VAL A 381 -1.01 -8.81 -26.60
C VAL A 381 -0.02 -7.67 -26.65
N LEU A 382 1.17 -7.97 -27.15
CA LEU A 382 2.21 -6.97 -27.39
C LEU A 382 2.31 -6.65 -28.88
N LEU A 383 2.74 -5.44 -29.20
CA LEU A 383 3.07 -5.02 -30.56
C LEU A 383 4.56 -4.68 -30.64
N THR A 384 5.22 -4.99 -31.76
CA THR A 384 6.61 -4.53 -32.00
C THR A 384 6.69 -3.00 -32.05
N ARG A 385 5.67 -2.35 -32.63
CA ARG A 385 5.43 -0.90 -32.58
C ARG A 385 3.95 -0.58 -32.36
N GLU A 386 3.66 0.42 -31.52
CA GLU A 386 2.31 0.97 -31.32
C GLU A 386 2.09 2.31 -32.05
N ASP A 387 3.12 2.80 -32.74
CA ASP A 387 3.14 4.09 -33.45
C ASP A 387 3.86 4.00 -34.81
N ASP A 388 4.10 5.15 -35.44
CA ASP A 388 4.82 5.30 -36.71
C ASP A 388 6.35 5.35 -36.56
N ARG A 389 6.94 4.57 -35.65
CA ARG A 389 8.41 4.39 -35.60
C ARG A 389 8.90 3.40 -36.66
N TYR A 390 10.13 3.62 -37.13
CA TYR A 390 10.89 2.60 -37.88
C TYR A 390 11.47 1.57 -36.91
N LEU A 391 11.48 0.30 -37.31
CA LEU A 391 12.16 -0.80 -36.62
C LEU A 391 12.84 -1.72 -37.65
N TRP A 392 14.09 -2.08 -37.40
CA TRP A 392 14.84 -3.00 -38.25
C TRP A 392 14.35 -4.45 -38.08
N LEU A 393 14.61 -5.31 -39.07
CA LEU A 393 14.03 -6.66 -39.11
C LEU A 393 14.45 -7.54 -37.92
N TYR A 394 15.72 -7.47 -37.51
CA TYR A 394 16.18 -8.24 -36.34
C TYR A 394 15.82 -7.57 -35.01
N ASP A 395 15.45 -6.29 -34.97
CA ASP A 395 14.90 -5.67 -33.75
C ASP A 395 13.54 -6.30 -33.41
N ARG A 396 12.71 -6.53 -34.44
CA ARG A 396 11.39 -7.20 -34.31
C ARG A 396 11.56 -8.64 -33.79
N VAL A 397 12.56 -9.37 -34.29
CA VAL A 397 12.94 -10.71 -33.79
C VAL A 397 13.50 -10.64 -32.36
N ALA A 398 14.34 -9.66 -32.05
CA ALA A 398 14.91 -9.49 -30.71
C ALA A 398 13.85 -9.12 -29.66
N ILE A 399 12.79 -8.40 -30.05
CA ILE A 399 11.58 -8.22 -29.24
C ILE A 399 10.89 -9.58 -29.05
N ALA A 400 10.61 -10.31 -30.14
CA ALA A 400 9.94 -11.62 -30.10
C ALA A 400 10.63 -12.62 -29.16
N ASN A 401 11.92 -12.90 -29.37
CA ASN A 401 12.63 -13.91 -28.58
C ASN A 401 12.93 -13.41 -27.15
N ARG A 402 12.91 -12.11 -26.88
CA ARG A 402 13.01 -11.56 -25.50
C ARG A 402 11.73 -11.74 -24.70
N VAL A 403 10.57 -11.51 -25.31
CA VAL A 403 9.27 -11.67 -24.65
C VAL A 403 8.94 -13.17 -24.52
N GLY A 404 9.21 -13.95 -25.57
CA GLY A 404 8.59 -15.24 -25.77
C GLY A 404 7.10 -15.10 -26.12
N GLY A 405 6.38 -16.22 -26.14
CA GLY A 405 4.94 -16.24 -26.39
C GLY A 405 4.51 -17.41 -27.26
N ALA A 406 3.19 -17.55 -27.44
CA ALA A 406 2.60 -18.66 -28.17
C ALA A 406 2.63 -18.46 -29.69
N VAL A 407 2.53 -17.21 -30.17
CA VAL A 407 2.54 -16.84 -31.60
C VAL A 407 3.23 -15.50 -31.82
N PHE A 408 3.93 -15.38 -32.95
CA PHE A 408 4.39 -14.12 -33.52
C PHE A 408 3.79 -13.91 -34.93
N LEU A 409 2.91 -12.92 -35.07
CA LEU A 409 2.14 -12.65 -36.29
C LEU A 409 2.54 -11.30 -36.90
N SER A 410 3.30 -11.34 -38.00
CA SER A 410 3.60 -10.14 -38.77
C SER A 410 2.50 -9.88 -39.80
N ILE A 411 2.07 -8.61 -39.92
CA ILE A 411 0.89 -8.18 -40.69
C ILE A 411 1.36 -7.22 -41.79
N HIS A 412 1.05 -7.57 -43.04
CA HIS A 412 1.53 -6.92 -44.26
C HIS A 412 0.44 -6.82 -45.35
N ALA A 413 0.68 -6.00 -46.38
CA ALA A 413 -0.21 -5.83 -47.53
C ALA A 413 0.56 -5.76 -48.86
N ASN A 414 0.85 -6.94 -49.40
CA ASN A 414 1.65 -7.26 -50.57
C ASN A 414 1.55 -6.30 -51.78
N ASN A 415 2.60 -6.24 -52.57
CA ASN A 415 2.71 -5.35 -53.73
C ASN A 415 3.39 -6.04 -54.92
N HIS A 416 2.77 -5.95 -56.09
CA HIS A 416 3.25 -6.60 -57.30
C HIS A 416 3.15 -5.70 -58.54
N GLY A 417 4.18 -5.73 -59.39
CA GLY A 417 4.29 -4.87 -60.58
C GLY A 417 3.17 -5.08 -61.61
N ASN A 418 2.71 -6.32 -61.79
CA ASN A 418 1.44 -6.58 -62.46
C ASN A 418 0.29 -6.37 -61.45
N ARG A 419 -0.40 -5.24 -61.58
CA ARG A 419 -1.53 -4.82 -60.71
C ARG A 419 -2.79 -5.70 -60.83
N GLN A 420 -2.83 -6.66 -61.76
CA GLN A 420 -3.91 -7.65 -61.84
C GLN A 420 -3.77 -8.80 -60.82
N ILE A 421 -2.59 -8.93 -60.18
CA ILE A 421 -2.43 -9.87 -59.05
C ILE A 421 -3.24 -9.35 -57.86
N HIS A 422 -3.98 -10.26 -57.22
CA HIS A 422 -4.80 -10.03 -56.03
C HIS A 422 -4.92 -11.31 -55.21
N GLY A 423 -5.36 -11.18 -53.96
CA GLY A 423 -5.75 -12.26 -53.05
C GLY A 423 -4.84 -12.44 -51.84
N LEU A 424 -5.29 -13.26 -50.90
CA LEU A 424 -4.62 -13.55 -49.64
C LEU A 424 -3.43 -14.50 -49.82
N GLU A 425 -2.28 -14.18 -49.23
CA GLU A 425 -1.13 -15.08 -49.01
C GLU A 425 -0.79 -15.17 -47.52
N VAL A 426 -0.22 -16.30 -47.09
CA VAL A 426 0.41 -16.41 -45.75
C VAL A 426 1.75 -17.11 -45.89
N TRP A 427 2.81 -16.49 -45.40
CA TRP A 427 4.19 -16.94 -45.56
C TRP A 427 4.78 -17.47 -44.25
N HIS A 428 5.42 -18.64 -44.30
CA HIS A 428 6.10 -19.25 -43.15
C HIS A 428 7.47 -19.85 -43.50
N HIS A 429 8.21 -20.32 -42.48
CA HIS A 429 9.41 -21.11 -42.69
C HIS A 429 9.05 -22.59 -42.96
N PRO A 430 9.58 -23.24 -44.01
CA PRO A 430 9.14 -24.58 -44.43
C PRO A 430 9.36 -25.65 -43.35
N GLU A 431 10.41 -25.50 -42.53
CA GLU A 431 10.81 -26.45 -41.49
C GLU A 431 10.16 -26.17 -40.12
N ARG A 432 9.12 -25.31 -40.06
CA ARG A 432 8.38 -24.98 -38.82
C ARG A 432 6.92 -25.41 -38.94
N GLU A 433 6.63 -26.66 -38.56
CA GLU A 433 5.28 -27.24 -38.64
C GLU A 433 4.22 -26.42 -37.89
N GLY A 434 4.57 -25.92 -36.69
CA GLY A 434 3.70 -25.02 -35.92
C GLY A 434 3.32 -23.74 -36.67
N SER A 435 4.25 -23.14 -37.43
CA SER A 435 3.94 -21.99 -38.30
C SER A 435 3.04 -22.36 -39.48
N ALA A 436 3.16 -23.58 -40.03
CA ALA A 436 2.30 -24.05 -41.11
C ALA A 436 0.85 -24.29 -40.63
N ALA A 437 0.69 -24.89 -39.44
CA ALA A 437 -0.61 -25.05 -38.79
C ALA A 437 -1.25 -23.70 -38.44
N LEU A 438 -0.46 -22.76 -37.91
CA LEU A 438 -0.89 -21.37 -37.69
C LEU A 438 -1.36 -20.69 -38.98
N ALA A 439 -0.57 -20.77 -40.06
CA ALA A 439 -0.93 -20.21 -41.36
C ALA A 439 -2.26 -20.77 -41.90
N SER A 440 -2.51 -22.08 -41.68
CA SER A 440 -3.75 -22.75 -42.06
C SER A 440 -4.96 -22.24 -41.26
N ALA A 441 -4.82 -22.11 -39.93
CA ALA A 441 -5.89 -21.63 -39.07
C ALA A 441 -6.26 -20.16 -39.37
N LEU A 442 -5.26 -19.28 -39.52
CA LEU A 442 -5.46 -17.87 -39.87
C LEU A 442 -6.12 -17.69 -41.25
N SER A 443 -5.58 -18.35 -42.29
CA SER A 443 -6.13 -18.21 -43.64
C SER A 443 -7.56 -18.73 -43.74
N THR A 444 -7.86 -19.89 -43.15
CA THR A 444 -9.21 -20.45 -43.11
C THR A 444 -10.22 -19.50 -42.44
N ALA A 445 -9.89 -18.97 -41.26
CA ALA A 445 -10.78 -18.10 -40.51
C ALA A 445 -10.99 -16.71 -41.14
N VAL A 446 -9.99 -16.18 -41.84
CA VAL A 446 -10.11 -14.92 -42.60
C VAL A 446 -10.92 -15.11 -43.88
N LEU A 447 -10.64 -16.15 -44.68
CA LEU A 447 -11.35 -16.42 -45.94
C LEU A 447 -12.85 -16.63 -45.73
N ALA A 448 -13.23 -17.29 -44.62
CA ALA A 448 -14.63 -17.47 -44.22
C ALA A 448 -15.38 -16.14 -43.95
N ARG A 449 -14.67 -15.02 -43.76
CA ARG A 449 -15.24 -13.69 -43.45
C ARG A 449 -15.02 -12.66 -44.57
N THR A 450 -13.96 -12.77 -45.37
CA THR A 450 -13.67 -11.82 -46.47
C THR A 450 -14.07 -12.35 -47.85
N ASN A 451 -14.18 -13.67 -48.04
CA ASN A 451 -14.38 -14.32 -49.34
C ASN A 451 -13.40 -13.84 -50.43
N GLN A 452 -12.16 -13.50 -50.04
CA GLN A 452 -11.08 -13.17 -50.97
C GLN A 452 -10.67 -14.39 -51.80
N TYR A 453 -10.07 -14.13 -52.97
CA TYR A 453 -9.30 -15.15 -53.67
C TYR A 453 -8.11 -15.59 -52.79
N PHE A 454 -8.00 -16.89 -52.50
CA PHE A 454 -6.85 -17.42 -51.78
C PHE A 454 -5.75 -17.82 -52.77
N ARG A 455 -4.54 -17.29 -52.55
CA ARG A 455 -3.37 -17.61 -53.38
C ARG A 455 -2.58 -18.79 -52.83
N GLY A 456 -2.67 -19.02 -51.52
CA GLY A 456 -2.13 -20.20 -50.83
C GLY A 456 -1.31 -19.87 -49.60
N ILE A 457 -0.91 -20.93 -48.90
CA ILE A 457 0.14 -20.90 -47.88
C ILE A 457 1.48 -21.07 -48.61
N MET A 458 2.39 -20.13 -48.41
CA MET A 458 3.69 -20.05 -49.07
C MET A 458 4.81 -20.31 -48.05
N SER A 459 5.92 -20.92 -48.47
CA SER A 459 7.05 -21.19 -47.58
C SER A 459 8.37 -20.64 -48.12
N SER A 460 9.20 -20.09 -47.24
CA SER A 460 10.52 -19.56 -47.59
C SER A 460 11.50 -19.61 -46.41
N LYS A 461 12.68 -20.18 -46.65
CA LYS A 461 13.80 -20.19 -45.69
C LYS A 461 14.58 -18.87 -45.61
N HIS A 462 14.17 -17.85 -46.38
CA HIS A 462 14.90 -16.59 -46.51
C HIS A 462 14.24 -15.42 -45.76
N LEU A 463 12.98 -15.55 -45.36
CA LEU A 463 12.26 -14.53 -44.58
C LEU A 463 12.81 -14.48 -43.15
N VAL A 464 13.24 -13.29 -42.70
CA VAL A 464 13.95 -13.12 -41.43
C VAL A 464 13.08 -13.50 -40.24
N LEU A 465 11.87 -12.95 -40.12
CA LEU A 465 11.00 -13.18 -38.96
C LEU A 465 10.66 -14.69 -38.79
N PRO A 466 10.09 -15.41 -39.79
CA PRO A 466 9.81 -16.85 -39.65
C PRO A 466 11.04 -17.76 -39.46
N ARG A 467 12.26 -17.31 -39.84
CA ARG A 467 13.49 -18.10 -39.65
C ARG A 467 14.03 -17.97 -38.22
N GLU A 468 14.24 -16.73 -37.78
CA GLU A 468 15.02 -16.38 -36.59
C GLU A 468 14.16 -16.34 -35.30
N ALA A 469 12.84 -16.19 -35.43
CA ALA A 469 11.95 -16.18 -34.27
C ALA A 469 11.81 -17.59 -33.66
N GLU A 470 11.76 -17.68 -32.33
CA GLU A 470 11.75 -18.98 -31.63
C GLU A 470 10.36 -19.65 -31.64
N MET A 471 9.30 -18.87 -31.49
CA MET A 471 7.89 -19.29 -31.46
C MET A 471 7.26 -19.49 -32.86
N PRO A 472 6.09 -20.14 -32.98
CA PRO A 472 5.31 -20.21 -34.22
C PRO A 472 5.10 -18.81 -34.84
N THR A 473 5.68 -18.63 -36.03
CA THR A 473 5.82 -17.32 -36.69
C THR A 473 5.38 -17.35 -38.15
N VAL A 474 4.59 -16.36 -38.57
CA VAL A 474 4.13 -16.16 -39.96
C VAL A 474 4.15 -14.68 -40.36
N ILE A 475 4.21 -14.44 -41.67
CA ILE A 475 3.90 -13.14 -42.28
C ILE A 475 2.57 -13.28 -43.03
N PHE A 476 1.58 -12.47 -42.67
CA PHE A 476 0.22 -12.53 -43.19
C PHE A 476 -0.01 -11.38 -44.17
N GLU A 477 -0.15 -11.72 -45.45
CA GLU A 477 -0.28 -10.79 -46.56
C GLU A 477 -1.77 -10.59 -46.90
N MET A 478 -2.40 -9.60 -46.27
CA MET A 478 -3.85 -9.46 -46.18
C MET A 478 -4.58 -9.16 -47.51
N GLY A 479 -3.82 -8.91 -48.58
CA GLY A 479 -4.30 -8.53 -49.92
C GLY A 479 -3.30 -7.60 -50.61
N PHE A 480 -3.42 -7.40 -51.92
CA PHE A 480 -2.44 -6.65 -52.70
C PHE A 480 -2.78 -5.15 -52.74
N ILE A 481 -2.02 -4.31 -52.03
CA ILE A 481 -2.19 -2.84 -52.02
C ILE A 481 -1.91 -2.20 -53.40
N SER A 482 -1.24 -2.94 -54.30
CA SER A 482 -1.04 -2.58 -55.70
C SER A 482 -2.25 -2.83 -56.61
N ASN A 483 -3.22 -3.64 -56.17
CA ASN A 483 -4.44 -3.96 -56.91
C ASN A 483 -5.52 -2.90 -56.65
N GLN A 484 -6.15 -2.39 -57.71
CA GLN A 484 -7.12 -1.29 -57.57
C GLN A 484 -8.41 -1.68 -56.86
N GLU A 485 -8.82 -2.95 -56.90
CA GLU A 485 -10.04 -3.44 -56.25
C GLU A 485 -9.78 -3.84 -54.79
N GLU A 486 -8.71 -4.59 -54.50
CA GLU A 486 -8.34 -4.86 -53.10
C GLU A 486 -7.99 -3.56 -52.36
N GLU A 487 -7.35 -2.58 -53.00
CA GLU A 487 -7.10 -1.28 -52.36
C GLU A 487 -8.36 -0.40 -52.17
N LYS A 488 -9.52 -0.76 -52.74
CA LYS A 488 -10.81 -0.20 -52.29
C LYS A 488 -11.23 -0.86 -50.97
N LEU A 489 -11.11 -2.17 -50.87
CA LEU A 489 -11.48 -2.97 -49.71
C LEU A 489 -10.58 -2.68 -48.51
N LEU A 490 -9.26 -2.79 -48.65
CA LEU A 490 -8.24 -2.55 -47.62
C LEU A 490 -8.35 -1.15 -46.97
N ARG A 491 -8.99 -0.19 -47.63
CA ARG A 491 -9.23 1.16 -47.11
C ARG A 491 -10.48 1.27 -46.22
N THR A 492 -11.42 0.32 -46.26
CA THR A 492 -12.63 0.37 -45.45
C THR A 492 -12.42 -0.26 -44.07
N GLU A 493 -13.06 0.33 -43.07
CA GLU A 493 -13.00 -0.18 -41.69
C GLU A 493 -13.68 -1.54 -41.56
N ASP A 494 -14.81 -1.75 -42.26
CA ASP A 494 -15.51 -3.04 -42.37
C ASP A 494 -14.59 -4.18 -42.84
N PHE A 495 -13.69 -3.92 -43.79
CA PHE A 495 -12.76 -4.94 -44.27
C PHE A 495 -11.59 -5.15 -43.31
N GLN A 496 -11.03 -4.08 -42.75
CA GLN A 496 -9.98 -4.16 -41.71
C GLN A 496 -10.49 -4.90 -40.46
N ASP A 497 -11.75 -4.67 -40.08
CA ASP A 497 -12.44 -5.37 -38.99
C ASP A 497 -12.64 -6.85 -39.33
N LYS A 498 -13.07 -7.20 -40.56
CA LYS A 498 -13.20 -8.60 -41.02
C LYS A 498 -11.87 -9.35 -41.03
N ILE A 499 -10.78 -8.69 -41.44
CA ILE A 499 -9.42 -9.25 -41.35
C ILE A 499 -9.05 -9.49 -39.87
N ALA A 500 -9.14 -8.47 -39.01
CA ALA A 500 -8.78 -8.60 -37.59
C ALA A 500 -9.65 -9.62 -36.83
N GLU A 501 -10.94 -9.69 -37.16
CA GLU A 501 -11.90 -10.65 -36.62
C GLU A 501 -11.60 -12.09 -37.10
N GLY A 502 -11.23 -12.27 -38.37
CA GLY A 502 -10.79 -13.56 -38.90
C GLY A 502 -9.46 -14.02 -38.30
N LEU A 503 -8.50 -13.12 -38.15
CA LEU A 503 -7.22 -13.38 -37.49
C LEU A 503 -7.42 -13.74 -36.01
N SER A 504 -8.31 -13.05 -35.29
CA SER A 504 -8.64 -13.37 -33.90
C SER A 504 -9.23 -14.77 -33.76
N GLN A 505 -10.17 -15.16 -34.63
CA GLN A 505 -10.74 -16.50 -34.64
C GLN A 505 -9.72 -17.57 -35.04
N GLY A 506 -8.84 -17.29 -36.01
CA GLY A 506 -7.78 -18.21 -36.44
C GLY A 506 -6.72 -18.44 -35.36
N LEU A 507 -6.36 -17.40 -34.60
CA LEU A 507 -5.48 -17.51 -33.43
C LEU A 507 -6.13 -18.32 -32.31
N LEU A 508 -7.41 -18.05 -32.00
CA LEU A 508 -8.16 -18.81 -31.02
C LEU A 508 -8.15 -20.31 -31.34
N THR A 509 -8.58 -20.67 -32.56
CA THR A 509 -8.60 -22.06 -33.03
C THR A 509 -7.20 -22.69 -33.08
N TYR A 510 -6.14 -21.93 -33.38
CA TYR A 510 -4.77 -22.45 -33.32
C TYR A 510 -4.31 -22.75 -31.90
N LEU A 511 -4.58 -21.85 -30.95
CA LEU A 511 -4.11 -21.95 -29.56
C LEU A 511 -4.87 -23.01 -28.76
N GLU A 512 -6.17 -23.18 -29.00
CA GLU A 512 -6.97 -24.28 -28.44
C GLU A 512 -6.41 -25.65 -28.86
N ASN A 513 -6.21 -25.86 -30.16
CA ASN A 513 -5.65 -27.11 -30.70
C ASN A 513 -4.18 -27.35 -30.33
N SER A 514 -3.42 -26.30 -29.97
CA SER A 514 -2.03 -26.41 -29.51
C SER A 514 -1.90 -26.61 -27.99
N SER A 515 -3.02 -26.56 -27.26
CA SER A 515 -3.09 -26.75 -25.80
C SER A 515 -3.71 -28.11 -25.41
N SER A 516 -3.88 -29.01 -26.39
CA SER A 516 -4.56 -30.32 -26.29
C SER A 516 -3.59 -31.48 -26.52
#